data_AF-A0A8B8CU30-F1
#
_entry.id   AF-A0A8B8CU30-F1
#
_cell.length_a   1.000
_cell.length_b   1.000
_cell.length_c   1.000
_cell.angle_alpha   90.00
_cell.angle_beta   90.00
_cell.angle_gamma   90.00
#
_symmetry.space_group_name_H-M   'P 1'
#
loop_
_entity.id
_entity.type
_entity.pdbx_description
1 polymer ?
#
loop_
_entity_poly.entity_id
_entity_poly.type
_entity_poly.pdbx_seq_one_letter_code
_entity_poly.pdbx_strand_id
1 'polypeptide(L)'
;MLASNVQDIKNWIENEDIFIVDRGFRDSLEFLEDLGIKAKMPSFIPRGQAQMSTEEANTSRLVTKVRWVVESANARIKSWKYLASVLPTHQVPYIRDYVCIVCAIANKYFPPLSTGQDNDEALAAKMLHLSQKVNTLKQRVEDENLGKRTAIWKEPSNNLDDFPRLTEDDLRNITCGVYQIKMSSSYIHEHLEGNYQFFVHREDETLLRIKLQSRHISSKVYILWIEYNPIEVTAWYCKCKSGARVVGVCAHIAAILWYFGICPSQSRYKVWCEKLG
;
A
#
# COMPACT_ATOMS: atom_id res chain seq x y z
N MET A 1 3.29 -17.60 39.73
CA MET A 1 2.10 -17.63 38.86
C MET A 1 2.15 -16.40 37.98
N LEU A 2 2.30 -16.56 36.66
CA LEU A 2 2.02 -15.48 35.73
C LEU A 2 0.51 -15.21 35.86
N ALA A 3 0.13 -14.14 36.57
CA ALA A 3 -1.22 -13.61 36.43
C ALA A 3 -1.45 -13.41 34.94
N SER A 4 -2.43 -14.09 34.36
CA SER A 4 -2.64 -14.00 32.92
C SER A 4 -3.01 -12.56 32.59
N ASN A 5 -2.12 -11.83 31.88
CA ASN A 5 -2.32 -10.47 31.34
C ASN A 5 -3.63 -10.30 30.51
N VAL A 6 -4.38 -11.39 30.32
CA VAL A 6 -5.67 -11.49 29.64
C VAL A 6 -6.73 -10.59 30.27
N GLN A 7 -6.83 -10.53 31.60
CA GLN A 7 -7.87 -9.73 32.24
C GLN A 7 -7.58 -8.22 32.11
N ASP A 8 -6.30 -7.86 32.11
CA ASP A 8 -5.87 -6.47 32.01
C ASP A 8 -6.04 -5.90 30.60
N ILE A 9 -5.76 -6.70 29.56
CA ILE A 9 -5.94 -6.24 28.16
C ILE A 9 -7.42 -6.00 27.83
N LYS A 10 -8.32 -6.79 28.43
CA LYS A 10 -9.77 -6.60 28.28
C LYS A 10 -10.28 -5.29 28.86
N ASN A 11 -9.55 -4.71 29.83
CA ASN A 11 -9.91 -3.40 30.39
C ASN A 11 -9.55 -2.23 29.45
N TRP A 12 -8.76 -2.49 28.40
CA TRP A 12 -8.25 -1.48 27.47
C TRP A 12 -8.97 -1.49 26.13
N ILE A 13 -9.95 -2.38 25.96
CA ILE A 13 -10.68 -2.60 24.71
C ILE A 13 -12.17 -2.50 24.95
N GLU A 14 -12.88 -1.98 23.96
CA GLU A 14 -14.32 -1.95 23.90
C GLU A 14 -14.84 -3.08 22.99
N ASN A 15 -16.12 -3.43 23.17
CA ASN A 15 -16.77 -4.34 22.22
C ASN A 15 -16.71 -3.72 20.81
N GLU A 16 -16.38 -4.55 19.82
CA GLU A 16 -16.16 -4.17 18.41
C GLU A 16 -14.78 -3.57 18.07
N ASP A 17 -13.88 -3.41 19.05
CA ASP A 17 -12.49 -3.03 18.74
C ASP A 17 -11.80 -4.05 17.85
N ILE A 18 -10.99 -3.52 16.92
CA ILE A 18 -10.22 -4.32 15.96
C ILE A 18 -8.73 -4.17 16.27
N PHE A 19 -8.10 -5.26 16.67
CA PHE A 19 -6.65 -5.31 16.76
C PHE A 19 -6.00 -5.42 15.40
N ILE A 20 -5.07 -4.50 15.13
CA ILE A 20 -4.20 -4.58 13.98
C ILE A 20 -2.87 -5.20 14.39
N VAL A 21 -2.60 -6.39 13.86
CA VAL A 21 -1.37 -7.12 14.18
C VAL A 21 -0.47 -7.25 12.96
N ASP A 22 0.85 -7.24 13.18
CA ASP A 22 1.80 -7.53 12.13
C ASP A 22 1.85 -9.03 11.83
N ARG A 23 2.35 -9.39 10.64
CA ARG A 23 2.43 -10.79 10.19
C ARG A 23 3.25 -11.70 11.11
N GLY A 24 4.17 -11.14 11.89
CA GLY A 24 4.95 -11.90 12.89
C GLY A 24 4.13 -12.40 14.07
N PHE A 25 2.93 -11.87 14.29
CA PHE A 25 2.02 -12.26 15.38
C PHE A 25 0.91 -13.22 14.90
N ARG A 26 1.10 -13.87 13.75
CA ARG A 26 0.14 -14.82 13.17
C ARG A 26 -0.33 -15.85 14.19
N ASP A 27 0.60 -16.42 14.95
CA ASP A 27 0.31 -17.51 15.89
C ASP A 27 -0.46 -17.02 17.13
N SER A 28 -0.62 -15.71 17.30
CA SER A 28 -1.45 -15.11 18.34
C SER A 28 -2.90 -14.87 17.90
N LEU A 29 -3.26 -15.08 16.63
CA LEU A 29 -4.60 -14.79 16.12
C LEU A 29 -5.68 -15.68 16.77
N GLU A 30 -5.45 -16.98 16.83
CA GLU A 30 -6.37 -17.94 17.45
C GLU A 30 -6.62 -17.59 18.92
N PHE A 31 -5.55 -17.27 19.65
CA PHE A 31 -5.65 -16.79 21.03
C PHE A 31 -6.46 -15.49 21.15
N LEU A 32 -6.28 -14.52 20.25
CA LEU A 32 -7.07 -13.27 20.28
C LEU A 32 -8.56 -13.53 19.98
N GLU A 33 -8.85 -14.44 19.05
CA GLU A 33 -10.22 -14.86 18.71
C GLU A 33 -10.90 -15.57 19.89
N ASP A 34 -10.19 -16.48 20.57
CA ASP A 34 -10.67 -17.14 21.80
C ASP A 34 -11.00 -16.15 22.93
N LEU A 35 -10.30 -15.01 22.95
CA LEU A 35 -10.58 -13.93 23.90
C LEU A 35 -11.79 -13.06 23.50
N GLY A 36 -12.38 -13.29 22.33
CA GLY A 36 -13.47 -12.50 21.75
C GLY A 36 -12.99 -11.25 21.02
N ILE A 37 -11.70 -11.16 20.70
CA ILE A 37 -11.09 -9.95 20.14
C ILE A 37 -10.94 -10.11 18.62
N LYS A 38 -11.49 -9.16 17.86
CA LYS A 38 -11.37 -9.16 16.40
C LYS A 38 -9.95 -8.72 16.03
N ALA A 39 -9.17 -9.60 15.42
CA ALA A 39 -7.83 -9.28 14.92
C ALA A 39 -7.79 -9.23 13.38
N LYS A 40 -7.04 -8.28 12.83
CA LYS A 40 -6.77 -8.16 11.39
C LYS A 40 -5.26 -8.04 11.17
N MET A 41 -4.79 -8.73 10.13
CA MET A 41 -3.40 -8.67 9.68
C MET A 41 -3.34 -8.58 8.15
N PRO A 42 -2.22 -8.13 7.55
CA PRO A 42 -2.06 -8.18 6.11
C PRO A 42 -2.05 -9.64 5.61
N SER A 43 -2.94 -9.97 4.68
CA SER A 43 -3.12 -11.31 4.13
C SER A 43 -1.83 -11.87 3.53
N PHE A 44 -1.72 -13.19 3.57
CA PHE A 44 -0.68 -13.92 2.87
C PHE A 44 -1.17 -14.34 1.49
N ILE A 45 -0.25 -14.48 0.54
CA ILE A 45 -0.61 -15.11 -0.73
C ILE A 45 -0.79 -16.61 -0.44
N PRO A 46 -1.94 -17.20 -0.80
CA PRO A 46 -2.16 -18.63 -0.61
C PRO A 46 -1.10 -19.47 -1.35
N ARG A 47 -0.78 -20.65 -0.82
CA ARG A 47 0.18 -21.56 -1.47
C ARG A 47 -0.32 -21.91 -2.87
N GLY A 48 0.59 -21.88 -3.84
CA GLY A 48 0.26 -22.15 -5.26
C GLY A 48 -0.35 -20.98 -6.02
N GLN A 49 -0.63 -19.85 -5.36
CA GLN A 49 -1.14 -18.65 -6.03
C GLN A 49 -0.04 -17.61 -6.25
N ALA A 50 -0.13 -16.87 -7.36
CA ALA A 50 0.80 -15.79 -7.68
C ALA A 50 0.39 -14.43 -7.08
N GLN A 51 -0.88 -14.30 -6.71
CA GLN A 51 -1.53 -13.05 -6.31
C GLN A 51 -2.61 -13.32 -5.25
N MET A 52 -2.85 -12.34 -4.37
CA MET A 52 -4.00 -12.35 -3.45
C MET A 52 -5.33 -12.19 -4.19
N SER A 53 -6.42 -12.66 -3.60
CA SER A 53 -7.77 -12.31 -4.06
C SER A 53 -8.02 -10.79 -3.95
N THR A 54 -9.05 -10.28 -4.62
CA THR A 54 -9.41 -8.86 -4.52
C THR A 54 -9.76 -8.48 -3.08
N GLU A 55 -10.53 -9.33 -2.40
CA GLU A 55 -10.94 -9.15 -1.01
C GLU A 55 -9.74 -9.15 -0.04
N GLU A 56 -8.83 -10.11 -0.19
CA GLU A 56 -7.60 -10.20 0.60
C GLU A 56 -6.68 -8.98 0.38
N ALA A 57 -6.55 -8.55 -0.88
CA ALA A 57 -5.74 -7.40 -1.25
C ALA A 57 -6.35 -6.08 -0.74
N ASN A 58 -7.68 -5.96 -0.77
CA ASN A 58 -8.43 -4.84 -0.19
C ASN A 58 -8.25 -4.80 1.34
N THR A 59 -8.50 -5.92 2.03
CA THR A 59 -8.32 -6.04 3.48
C THR A 59 -6.89 -5.70 3.90
N SER A 60 -5.90 -6.23 3.18
CA SER A 60 -4.49 -5.90 3.40
C SER A 60 -4.19 -4.41 3.23
N ARG A 61 -4.88 -3.73 2.29
CA ARG A 61 -4.71 -2.29 2.09
C ARG A 61 -5.30 -1.48 3.26
N LEU A 62 -6.45 -1.90 3.80
CA LEU A 62 -7.05 -1.27 4.98
C LEU A 62 -6.10 -1.38 6.17
N VAL A 63 -5.60 -2.59 6.44
CA VAL A 63 -4.64 -2.84 7.53
C VAL A 63 -3.37 -1.99 7.35
N THR A 64 -2.80 -1.96 6.14
CA THR A 64 -1.57 -1.18 5.87
C THR A 64 -1.80 0.33 5.90
N LYS A 65 -3.04 0.83 5.74
CA LYS A 65 -3.35 2.27 5.90
C LYS A 65 -3.15 2.72 7.34
N VAL A 66 -3.53 1.90 8.31
CA VAL A 66 -3.44 2.23 9.75
C VAL A 66 -2.13 1.76 10.40
N ARG A 67 -1.41 0.84 9.75
CA ARG A 67 -0.09 0.34 10.18
C ARG A 67 0.92 1.46 10.49
N TRP A 68 0.83 2.60 9.80
CA TRP A 68 1.75 3.72 10.02
C TRP A 68 1.74 4.21 11.49
N VAL A 69 0.60 4.11 12.19
CA VAL A 69 0.48 4.49 13.61
C VAL A 69 1.31 3.56 14.48
N VAL A 70 1.23 2.24 14.20
CA VAL A 70 2.03 1.22 14.90
C VAL A 70 3.53 1.43 14.65
N GLU A 71 3.90 1.73 13.40
CA GLU A 71 5.30 2.02 13.04
C GLU A 71 5.81 3.28 13.74
N SER A 72 4.98 4.31 13.87
CA SER A 72 5.32 5.56 14.56
C SER A 72 5.45 5.37 16.07
N ALA A 73 4.55 4.59 16.69
CA ALA A 73 4.66 4.21 18.09
C ALA A 73 5.98 3.46 18.36
N ASN A 74 6.29 2.46 17.53
CA ASN A 74 7.54 1.72 17.62
C ASN A 74 8.77 2.59 17.37
N ALA A 75 8.71 3.52 16.42
CA ALA A 75 9.80 4.48 16.18
C ALA A 75 10.04 5.37 17.41
N ARG A 76 8.99 5.81 18.10
CA ARG A 76 9.09 6.59 19.34
C ARG A 76 9.73 5.78 20.48
N ILE A 77 9.50 4.48 20.57
CA ILE A 77 10.20 3.62 21.54
C ILE A 77 11.68 3.51 21.15
N LYS A 78 11.97 3.31 19.86
CA LYS A 78 13.34 3.18 19.33
C LYS A 78 14.14 4.48 19.33
N SER A 79 13.53 5.64 19.52
CA SER A 79 14.28 6.90 19.66
C SER A 79 15.02 7.02 21.00
N TRP A 80 14.69 6.16 21.98
CA TRP A 80 15.38 6.11 23.26
C TRP A 80 16.67 5.32 23.13
N LYS A 81 17.82 5.99 23.31
CA LYS A 81 19.15 5.42 23.10
C LYS A 81 19.35 4.06 23.77
N TYR A 82 18.86 3.90 24.99
CA TYR A 82 18.95 2.64 25.73
C TYR A 82 18.26 1.48 25.01
N LEU A 83 17.00 1.65 24.58
CA LEU A 83 16.22 0.62 23.87
C LEU A 83 16.63 0.45 22.40
N ALA A 84 17.34 1.42 21.83
CA ALA A 84 17.93 1.31 20.50
C ALA A 84 19.21 0.45 20.47
N SER A 85 19.79 0.15 21.63
CA SER A 85 21.10 -0.50 21.75
C SER A 85 20.97 -1.99 22.05
N VAL A 86 22.02 -2.76 21.76
CA VAL A 86 22.09 -4.17 22.19
C VAL A 86 22.24 -4.20 23.71
N LEU A 87 21.26 -4.78 24.40
CA LEU A 87 21.27 -4.87 25.86
C LEU A 87 22.01 -6.14 26.33
N PRO A 88 22.76 -6.07 27.44
CA PRO A 88 23.35 -7.25 28.06
C PRO A 88 22.29 -8.26 28.51
N THR A 89 22.60 -9.56 28.44
CA THR A 89 21.66 -10.65 28.79
C THR A 89 21.10 -10.54 30.22
N HIS A 90 21.88 -10.01 31.18
CA HIS A 90 21.43 -9.82 32.55
C HIS A 90 20.32 -8.77 32.70
N GLN A 91 20.08 -7.95 31.67
CA GLN A 91 19.00 -6.96 31.64
C GLN A 91 17.67 -7.53 31.09
N VAL A 92 17.69 -8.72 30.49
CA VAL A 92 16.51 -9.36 29.90
C VAL A 92 15.31 -9.41 30.84
N PRO A 93 15.45 -9.73 32.14
CA PRO A 93 14.32 -9.74 33.08
C PRO A 93 13.60 -8.40 33.22
N TYR A 94 14.27 -7.28 32.95
CA TYR A 94 13.77 -5.92 33.17
C TYR A 94 13.30 -5.22 31.90
N ILE A 95 13.44 -5.84 30.72
CA ILE A 95 13.07 -5.23 29.43
C ILE A 95 11.61 -4.76 29.43
N ARG A 96 10.71 -5.56 30.01
CA ARG A 96 9.28 -5.20 30.14
C ARG A 96 9.12 -3.86 30.86
N ASP A 97 9.77 -3.70 32.01
CA ASP A 97 9.65 -2.50 32.84
C ASP A 97 10.22 -1.29 32.10
N TYR A 98 11.34 -1.43 31.41
CA TYR A 98 11.92 -0.36 30.62
C TYR A 98 10.98 0.12 29.50
N VAL A 99 10.38 -0.81 28.77
CA VAL A 99 9.40 -0.47 27.72
C VAL A 99 8.17 0.21 28.34
N CYS A 100 7.63 -0.31 29.45
CA CYS A 100 6.49 0.28 30.14
C CYS A 100 6.77 1.71 30.62
N ILE A 101 7.94 1.95 31.23
CA ILE A 101 8.36 3.28 31.69
C ILE A 101 8.48 4.24 30.51
N VAL A 102 9.17 3.84 29.44
CA VAL A 102 9.33 4.66 28.24
C VAL A 102 7.99 4.99 27.60
N CYS A 103 7.10 4.01 27.46
CA CYS A 103 5.76 4.22 26.92
C CYS A 103 4.93 5.15 27.81
N ALA A 104 5.01 5.02 29.14
CA ALA A 104 4.30 5.91 30.07
C ALA A 104 4.79 7.37 29.96
N ILE A 105 6.11 7.57 29.87
CA ILE A 105 6.71 8.90 29.66
C ILE A 105 6.28 9.46 28.31
N ALA A 106 6.36 8.67 27.24
CA ALA A 106 5.93 9.06 25.91
C ALA A 106 4.46 9.47 25.87
N ASN A 107 3.56 8.67 26.47
CA ASN A 107 2.13 8.95 26.48
C ASN A 107 1.80 10.22 27.28
N LYS A 108 2.58 10.54 28.33
CA LYS A 108 2.33 11.72 29.16
C LYS A 108 2.89 13.02 28.56
N TYR A 109 4.06 12.97 27.93
CA TYR A 109 4.81 14.19 27.58
C TYR A 109 4.98 14.43 26.09
N PHE A 110 4.81 13.42 25.23
CA PHE A 110 5.02 13.59 23.81
C PHE A 110 3.68 13.93 23.14
N PRO A 111 3.70 14.67 22.02
CA PRO A 111 2.48 14.97 21.28
C PRO A 111 1.80 13.68 20.80
N PRO A 112 0.47 13.71 20.55
CA PRO A 112 -0.24 12.59 19.91
C PRO A 112 0.46 12.12 18.63
N LEU A 113 0.40 10.82 18.34
CA LEU A 113 1.00 10.28 17.11
C LEU A 113 0.31 10.83 15.86
N SER A 114 -0.98 11.13 15.97
CA SER A 114 -1.78 11.80 14.95
C SER A 114 -2.74 12.76 15.65
N THR A 115 -2.96 13.91 15.04
CA THR A 115 -4.02 14.85 15.43
C THR A 115 -5.28 14.67 14.57
N GLY A 116 -5.27 13.71 13.64
CA GLY A 116 -6.29 13.56 12.60
C GLY A 116 -6.17 14.67 11.53
N GLN A 117 -6.75 14.39 10.37
CA GLN A 117 -7.01 15.37 9.31
C GLN A 117 -8.51 15.42 9.05
N ASP A 118 -9.03 16.59 8.66
CA ASP A 118 -10.48 16.81 8.42
C ASP A 118 -11.07 15.83 7.37
N ASN A 119 -10.22 15.25 6.51
CA ASN A 119 -10.62 14.31 5.46
C ASN A 119 -10.41 12.82 5.81
N ASP A 120 -9.89 12.50 7.00
CA ASP A 120 -9.56 11.11 7.36
C ASP A 120 -10.81 10.23 7.43
N GLU A 121 -11.91 10.75 7.99
CA GLU A 121 -13.19 10.02 8.07
C GLU A 121 -13.77 9.76 6.68
N ALA A 122 -13.81 10.78 5.82
CA ALA A 122 -14.29 10.65 4.45
C ALA A 122 -13.42 9.65 3.64
N LEU A 123 -12.10 9.68 3.82
CA LEU A 123 -11.19 8.74 3.20
C LEU A 123 -11.40 7.32 3.73
N ALA A 124 -11.58 7.14 5.04
CA ALA A 124 -11.86 5.85 5.64
C ALA A 124 -13.18 5.26 5.12
N ALA A 125 -14.25 6.05 5.08
CA ALA A 125 -15.54 5.66 4.51
C ALA A 125 -15.40 5.26 3.03
N LYS A 126 -14.66 6.04 2.23
CA LYS A 126 -14.35 5.69 0.83
C LYS A 126 -13.61 4.36 0.74
N MET A 127 -12.56 4.15 1.54
CA MET A 127 -11.77 2.92 1.51
C MET A 127 -12.60 1.69 1.93
N LEU A 128 -13.46 1.83 2.94
CA LEU A 128 -14.39 0.78 3.35
C LEU A 128 -15.39 0.44 2.24
N HIS A 129 -16.01 1.45 1.63
CA HIS A 129 -16.92 1.24 0.50
C HIS A 129 -16.23 0.54 -0.70
N LEU A 130 -15.01 0.98 -1.06
CA LEU A 130 -14.24 0.34 -2.12
C LEU A 130 -13.82 -1.10 -1.77
N SER A 131 -13.61 -1.41 -0.49
CA SER A 131 -13.18 -2.74 -0.05
C SER A 131 -14.21 -3.83 -0.32
N GLN A 132 -15.48 -3.46 -0.37
CA GLN A 132 -16.62 -4.33 -0.66
C GLN A 132 -16.79 -4.61 -2.15
N LYS A 133 -16.09 -3.88 -3.02
CA LYS A 133 -16.21 -4.03 -4.48
C LYS A 133 -15.28 -5.11 -5.01
N VAL A 134 -15.76 -5.83 -6.01
CA VAL A 134 -14.93 -6.69 -6.87
C VAL A 134 -14.16 -5.84 -7.88
N ASN A 135 -13.05 -6.38 -8.40
CA ASN A 135 -12.29 -5.73 -9.46
C ASN A 135 -12.86 -6.21 -10.81
N THR A 136 -13.73 -5.42 -11.40
CA THR A 136 -14.41 -5.72 -12.67
C THR A 136 -13.42 -5.84 -13.83
N LEU A 137 -12.36 -5.01 -13.86
CA LEU A 137 -11.33 -5.12 -14.88
C LEU A 137 -10.51 -6.40 -14.76
N LYS A 138 -10.24 -6.87 -13.53
CA LYS A 138 -9.64 -8.19 -13.32
C LYS A 138 -10.50 -9.29 -13.92
N GLN A 139 -11.81 -9.28 -13.63
CA GLN A 139 -12.75 -10.26 -14.18
C GLN A 139 -12.74 -10.23 -15.71
N ARG A 140 -12.86 -9.03 -16.32
CA ARG A 140 -12.76 -8.84 -17.77
C ARG A 140 -11.47 -9.41 -18.35
N VAL A 141 -10.32 -9.11 -17.75
CA VAL A 141 -9.00 -9.60 -18.20
C VAL A 141 -8.91 -11.13 -18.16
N GLU A 142 -9.53 -11.76 -17.17
CA GLU A 142 -9.55 -13.21 -16.97
C GLU A 142 -10.53 -13.89 -17.93
N ASP A 143 -11.77 -13.41 -18.01
CA ASP A 143 -12.84 -13.94 -18.85
C ASP A 143 -12.48 -13.84 -20.33
N GLU A 144 -12.01 -12.68 -20.78
CA GLU A 144 -11.62 -12.43 -22.16
C GLU A 144 -10.21 -12.96 -22.51
N ASN A 145 -9.49 -13.53 -21.52
CA ASN A 145 -8.12 -14.00 -21.65
C ASN A 145 -7.15 -12.94 -22.24
N LEU A 146 -7.35 -11.64 -21.91
CA LEU A 146 -6.56 -10.53 -22.46
C LEU A 146 -5.05 -10.75 -22.25
N GLY A 147 -4.67 -11.36 -21.13
CA GLY A 147 -3.28 -11.71 -20.84
C GLY A 147 -2.59 -12.63 -21.86
N LYS A 148 -3.35 -13.41 -22.64
CA LYS A 148 -2.82 -14.35 -23.66
C LYS A 148 -2.92 -13.80 -25.08
N ARG A 149 -3.70 -12.73 -25.30
CA ARG A 149 -3.79 -12.09 -26.61
C ARG A 149 -2.43 -11.54 -27.05
N THR A 150 -2.17 -11.64 -28.33
CA THR A 150 -0.97 -11.07 -28.97
C THR A 150 -0.99 -9.55 -28.78
N ALA A 151 0.12 -9.01 -28.28
CA ALA A 151 0.29 -7.59 -28.05
C ALA A 151 1.41 -7.06 -28.96
N ILE A 152 1.14 -5.93 -29.61
CA ILE A 152 2.17 -5.13 -30.31
C ILE A 152 2.72 -4.14 -29.30
N TRP A 153 3.87 -4.47 -28.73
CA TRP A 153 4.56 -3.66 -27.73
C TRP A 153 5.25 -2.47 -28.38
N LYS A 154 5.01 -1.28 -27.85
CA LYS A 154 5.66 -0.04 -28.26
C LYS A 154 6.33 0.60 -27.05
N GLU A 155 7.43 1.31 -27.30
CA GLU A 155 8.00 2.21 -26.30
C GLU A 155 6.96 3.27 -25.89
N PRO A 156 6.97 3.73 -24.63
CA PRO A 156 6.07 4.77 -24.18
C PRO A 156 6.37 6.07 -24.93
N SER A 157 5.46 6.48 -25.80
CA SER A 157 5.48 7.82 -26.37
C SER A 157 4.88 8.81 -25.37
N ASN A 158 5.45 10.00 -25.26
CA ASN A 158 4.93 11.07 -24.39
C ASN A 158 3.51 11.53 -24.74
N ASN A 159 2.99 11.14 -25.92
CA ASN A 159 1.66 11.51 -26.41
C ASN A 159 0.76 10.28 -26.46
N LEU A 160 0.05 10.02 -25.36
CA LEU A 160 -1.26 9.37 -25.43
C LEU A 160 -2.29 10.51 -25.36
N ASP A 161 -2.59 11.15 -26.49
CA ASP A 161 -3.41 12.38 -26.54
C ASP A 161 -4.84 12.19 -26.00
N ASP A 162 -5.32 10.95 -25.99
CA ASP A 162 -6.60 10.48 -25.48
C ASP A 162 -6.58 10.09 -24.00
N PHE A 163 -5.40 9.99 -23.36
CA PHE A 163 -5.30 9.65 -21.95
C PHE A 163 -5.64 10.88 -21.08
N PRO A 164 -6.42 10.71 -20.00
CA PRO A 164 -6.88 11.83 -19.20
C PRO A 164 -5.71 12.53 -18.51
N ARG A 165 -5.75 13.86 -18.51
CA ARG A 165 -4.81 14.68 -17.73
C ARG A 165 -5.24 14.63 -16.26
N LEU A 166 -4.40 14.04 -15.43
CA LEU A 166 -4.67 13.88 -14.01
C LEU A 166 -4.03 15.01 -13.22
N THR A 167 -4.72 15.49 -12.19
CA THR A 167 -4.14 16.36 -11.16
C THR A 167 -3.49 15.52 -10.05
N GLU A 168 -2.72 16.17 -9.17
CA GLU A 168 -2.21 15.49 -7.97
C GLU A 168 -3.36 15.00 -7.07
N ASP A 169 -4.47 15.75 -7.00
CA ASP A 169 -5.63 15.38 -6.22
C ASP A 169 -6.36 14.17 -6.81
N ASP A 170 -6.43 14.05 -8.14
CA ASP A 170 -6.94 12.84 -8.80
C ASP A 170 -6.12 11.62 -8.43
N LEU A 171 -4.78 11.73 -8.47
CA LEU A 171 -3.91 10.64 -8.03
C LEU A 171 -4.08 10.32 -6.54
N ARG A 172 -4.19 11.32 -5.66
CA ARG A 172 -4.45 11.11 -4.22
C ARG A 172 -5.77 10.39 -3.98
N ASN A 173 -6.78 10.74 -4.76
CA ASN A 173 -8.08 10.11 -4.75
C ASN A 173 -8.01 8.65 -5.20
N ILE A 174 -7.29 8.36 -6.29
CA ILE A 174 -7.11 7.00 -6.83
C ILE A 174 -6.28 6.14 -5.88
N THR A 175 -5.17 6.66 -5.33
CA THR A 175 -4.24 5.89 -4.49
C THR A 175 -4.70 5.70 -3.05
N CYS A 176 -5.71 6.47 -2.62
CA CYS A 176 -6.15 6.57 -1.22
C CYS A 176 -4.98 6.91 -0.29
N GLY A 177 -4.06 7.78 -0.74
CA GLY A 177 -2.94 8.29 0.05
C GLY A 177 -1.69 8.66 -0.74
N VAL A 178 -0.86 9.51 -0.14
CA VAL A 178 0.29 10.15 -0.81
C VAL A 178 1.51 9.24 -1.03
N TYR A 179 1.61 8.14 -0.28
CA TYR A 179 2.82 7.31 -0.27
C TYR A 179 3.21 6.78 -1.66
N GLN A 180 2.25 6.20 -2.38
CA GLN A 180 2.51 5.64 -3.71
C GLN A 180 2.87 6.74 -4.73
N ILE A 181 2.30 7.93 -4.58
CA ILE A 181 2.57 9.09 -5.46
C ILE A 181 4.01 9.57 -5.28
N LYS A 182 4.45 9.75 -4.02
CA LYS A 182 5.83 10.18 -3.71
C LYS A 182 6.88 9.23 -4.30
N MET A 183 6.59 7.93 -4.35
CA MET A 183 7.49 6.95 -4.96
C MET A 183 7.41 6.89 -6.48
N SER A 184 6.33 7.38 -7.09
CA SER A 184 6.06 7.18 -8.52
C SER A 184 7.10 7.84 -9.42
N SER A 185 7.54 9.06 -9.08
CA SER A 185 8.56 9.78 -9.86
C SER A 185 9.89 9.03 -9.89
N SER A 186 10.42 8.63 -8.72
CA SER A 186 11.66 7.86 -8.64
C SER A 186 11.53 6.50 -9.33
N TYR A 187 10.39 5.82 -9.17
CA TYR A 187 10.12 4.55 -9.81
C TYR A 187 10.19 4.65 -11.34
N ILE A 188 9.56 5.68 -11.92
CA ILE A 188 9.54 5.90 -13.38
C ILE A 188 10.90 6.37 -13.89
N HIS A 189 11.60 7.23 -13.16
CA HIS A 189 12.92 7.70 -13.54
C HIS A 189 13.93 6.54 -13.71
N GLU A 190 13.89 5.55 -12.83
CA GLU A 190 14.67 4.29 -12.97
C GLU A 190 14.35 3.52 -14.26
N HIS A 191 13.16 3.71 -14.86
CA HIS A 191 12.77 3.09 -16.13
C HIS A 191 13.01 3.96 -17.37
N LEU A 192 13.15 5.28 -17.21
CA LEU A 192 13.43 6.19 -18.31
C LEU A 192 14.94 6.36 -18.54
N GLU A 193 15.71 6.45 -17.45
CA GLU A 193 17.17 6.69 -17.49
C GLU A 193 17.99 5.47 -17.05
N GLY A 194 17.36 4.46 -16.46
CA GLY A 194 18.02 3.24 -16.01
C GLY A 194 17.95 2.09 -17.01
N ASN A 195 18.32 0.90 -16.54
CA ASN A 195 18.36 -0.33 -17.35
C ASN A 195 17.00 -1.06 -17.43
N TYR A 196 15.94 -0.48 -16.89
CA TYR A 196 14.62 -1.13 -16.81
C TYR A 196 13.71 -0.59 -17.89
N GLN A 197 13.01 -1.46 -18.60
CA GLN A 197 12.13 -1.06 -19.69
C GLN A 197 10.67 -1.27 -19.34
N PHE A 198 9.81 -0.42 -19.89
CA PHE A 198 8.38 -0.70 -19.94
C PHE A 198 7.82 -0.41 -21.32
N PHE A 199 6.79 -1.18 -21.69
CA PHE A 199 6.18 -1.11 -23.01
C PHE A 199 4.67 -0.96 -22.88
N VAL A 200 4.08 -0.29 -23.86
CA VAL A 200 2.65 -0.02 -23.94
C VAL A 200 2.06 -0.76 -25.13
N HIS A 201 0.86 -1.29 -24.94
CA HIS A 201 0.00 -1.84 -25.96
C HIS A 201 -1.42 -1.32 -25.74
N ARG A 202 -2.04 -0.77 -26.79
CA ARG A 202 -3.47 -0.42 -26.76
C ARG A 202 -4.28 -1.65 -27.16
N GLU A 203 -5.08 -2.17 -26.24
CA GLU A 203 -6.00 -3.28 -26.54
C GLU A 203 -7.20 -2.74 -27.33
N ASP A 204 -7.72 -1.57 -26.93
CA ASP A 204 -8.75 -0.80 -27.63
C ASP A 204 -8.62 0.71 -27.26
N GLU A 205 -9.60 1.55 -27.63
CA GLU A 205 -9.61 3.00 -27.35
C GLU A 205 -9.74 3.34 -25.86
N THR A 206 -10.19 2.38 -25.04
CA THR A 206 -10.49 2.56 -23.62
C THR A 206 -9.53 1.79 -22.71
N LEU A 207 -8.70 0.90 -23.25
CA LEU A 207 -7.90 -0.04 -22.47
C LEU A 207 -6.43 -0.06 -22.89
N LEU A 208 -5.57 0.39 -21.98
CA LEU A 208 -4.13 0.21 -22.07
C LEU A 208 -3.70 -1.06 -21.38
N ARG A 209 -2.75 -1.75 -21.99
CA ARG A 209 -1.97 -2.82 -21.39
C ARG A 209 -0.50 -2.41 -21.34
N ILE A 210 0.11 -2.56 -20.19
CA ILE A 210 1.50 -2.18 -19.94
C ILE A 210 2.28 -3.40 -19.48
N LYS A 211 3.48 -3.54 -20.03
CA LYS A 211 4.49 -4.50 -19.63
C LYS A 211 5.60 -3.74 -18.91
N LEU A 212 5.74 -3.97 -17.61
CA LEU A 212 6.65 -3.23 -16.73
C LEU A 212 7.69 -4.18 -16.12
N GLN A 213 8.98 -3.93 -16.34
CA GLN A 213 10.03 -4.72 -15.73
C GLN A 213 10.13 -4.46 -14.22
N SER A 214 10.51 -5.47 -13.44
CA SER A 214 10.67 -5.33 -12.00
C SER A 214 12.04 -4.72 -11.66
N ARG A 215 12.03 -3.58 -10.96
CA ARG A 215 13.26 -2.95 -10.44
C ARG A 215 14.08 -3.82 -9.48
N HIS A 216 13.44 -4.80 -8.84
CA HIS A 216 14.10 -5.66 -7.84
C HIS A 216 14.63 -6.98 -8.41
N ILE A 217 14.12 -7.41 -9.56
CA ILE A 217 14.41 -8.73 -10.15
C ILE A 217 14.35 -8.57 -11.66
N SER A 218 15.50 -8.56 -12.33
CA SER A 218 15.60 -8.26 -13.77
C SER A 218 14.77 -9.18 -14.65
N SER A 219 14.66 -10.47 -14.31
CA SER A 219 13.88 -11.46 -15.06
C SER A 219 12.37 -11.34 -14.87
N LYS A 220 11.92 -10.58 -13.87
CA LYS A 220 10.50 -10.47 -13.53
C LYS A 220 9.85 -9.31 -14.25
N VAL A 221 8.71 -9.58 -14.85
CA VAL A 221 7.89 -8.58 -15.55
C VAL A 221 6.48 -8.61 -15.01
N TYR A 222 5.92 -7.44 -14.77
CA TYR A 222 4.53 -7.25 -14.38
C TYR A 222 3.72 -6.80 -15.60
N ILE A 223 2.59 -7.45 -15.82
CA ILE A 223 1.59 -6.98 -16.77
C ILE A 223 0.48 -6.28 -15.98
N LEU A 224 0.08 -5.11 -16.46
CA LEU A 224 -1.02 -4.35 -15.89
C LEU A 224 -1.91 -3.77 -16.99
N TRP A 225 -3.14 -3.45 -16.61
CA TRP A 225 -4.18 -2.87 -17.43
C TRP A 225 -4.74 -1.64 -16.75
N ILE A 226 -5.04 -0.63 -17.57
CA ILE A 226 -5.65 0.62 -17.14
C ILE A 226 -6.79 0.91 -18.12
N GLU A 227 -8.00 0.96 -17.60
CA GLU A 227 -9.20 1.37 -18.34
C GLU A 227 -9.45 2.86 -18.06
N TYR A 228 -9.75 3.61 -19.11
CA TYR A 228 -9.86 5.06 -19.07
C TYR A 228 -10.81 5.57 -20.15
N ASN A 229 -11.22 6.82 -19.98
CA ASN A 229 -11.86 7.63 -21.00
C ASN A 229 -11.12 8.99 -21.05
N PRO A 230 -11.47 9.90 -21.99
CA PRO A 230 -10.78 11.19 -22.11
C PRO A 230 -10.83 12.09 -20.87
N ILE A 231 -11.68 11.78 -19.88
CA ILE A 231 -11.93 12.58 -18.68
C ILE A 231 -11.24 11.94 -17.46
N GLU A 232 -11.31 10.62 -17.29
CA GLU A 232 -10.86 9.94 -16.08
C GLU A 232 -10.35 8.51 -16.30
N VAL A 233 -9.67 7.99 -15.28
CA VAL A 233 -9.29 6.58 -15.18
C VAL A 233 -10.40 5.82 -14.45
N THR A 234 -11.01 4.85 -15.11
CA THR A 234 -12.21 4.17 -14.62
C THR A 234 -11.89 2.89 -13.86
N ALA A 235 -10.85 2.15 -14.27
CA ALA A 235 -10.44 0.91 -13.60
C ALA A 235 -8.96 0.57 -13.82
N TRP A 236 -8.42 -0.30 -12.96
CA TRP A 236 -7.04 -0.79 -13.07
C TRP A 236 -6.92 -2.22 -12.55
N TYR A 237 -5.96 -2.95 -13.12
CA TYR A 237 -5.58 -4.27 -12.65
C TYR A 237 -4.10 -4.52 -12.93
N CYS A 238 -3.36 -5.04 -11.95
CA CYS A 238 -1.97 -5.42 -12.12
C CYS A 238 -1.74 -6.85 -11.65
N LYS A 239 -0.94 -7.65 -12.36
CA LYS A 239 -0.58 -9.03 -11.95
C LYS A 239 0.41 -9.11 -10.78
N CYS A 240 0.79 -7.99 -10.18
CA CYS A 240 1.63 -8.03 -8.97
C CYS A 240 0.85 -8.57 -7.78
N LYS A 241 1.56 -8.97 -6.72
CA LYS A 241 1.02 -9.66 -5.53
C LYS A 241 -0.26 -9.05 -4.94
N SER A 242 -0.41 -7.73 -4.99
CA SER A 242 -1.56 -6.96 -4.45
C SER A 242 -2.36 -6.21 -5.50
N GLY A 243 -2.06 -6.39 -6.78
CA GLY A 243 -2.58 -5.58 -7.87
C GLY A 243 -4.03 -5.85 -8.27
N ALA A 244 -4.69 -6.82 -7.62
CA ALA A 244 -6.12 -7.09 -7.76
C ALA A 244 -7.00 -6.11 -6.95
N ARG A 245 -6.43 -5.36 -5.99
CA ARG A 245 -7.20 -4.47 -5.12
C ARG A 245 -7.90 -3.34 -5.88
N VAL A 246 -9.05 -2.95 -5.34
CA VAL A 246 -9.82 -1.76 -5.72
C VAL A 246 -9.55 -0.60 -4.74
N VAL A 247 -9.22 -0.93 -3.49
CA VAL A 247 -8.81 0.08 -2.49
C VAL A 247 -7.40 0.56 -2.84
N GLY A 248 -7.30 1.77 -3.40
CA GLY A 248 -6.02 2.31 -3.84
C GLY A 248 -5.40 1.54 -5.01
N VAL A 249 -4.16 1.88 -5.34
CA VAL A 249 -3.41 1.26 -6.45
C VAL A 249 -2.07 0.73 -5.98
N CYS A 250 -1.54 -0.33 -6.60
CA CYS A 250 -0.17 -0.77 -6.33
C CYS A 250 0.85 0.23 -6.90
N ALA A 251 2.13 0.10 -6.49
CA ALA A 251 3.19 0.99 -6.95
C ALA A 251 3.32 1.04 -8.48
N HIS A 252 3.08 -0.09 -9.16
CA HIS A 252 3.15 -0.16 -10.63
C HIS A 252 2.07 0.69 -11.30
N ILE A 253 0.82 0.55 -10.88
CA ILE A 253 -0.28 1.36 -11.42
C ILE A 253 -0.03 2.83 -11.09
N ALA A 254 0.33 3.16 -9.83
CA ALA A 254 0.60 4.55 -9.43
C ALA A 254 1.68 5.22 -10.29
N ALA A 255 2.79 4.50 -10.54
CA ALA A 255 3.88 4.96 -11.38
C ALA A 255 3.42 5.27 -12.81
N ILE A 256 2.66 4.36 -13.42
CA ILE A 256 2.14 4.53 -14.78
C ILE A 256 1.12 5.66 -14.87
N LEU A 257 0.21 5.79 -13.88
CA LEU A 257 -0.75 6.89 -13.82
C LEU A 257 -0.06 8.24 -13.67
N TRP A 258 0.99 8.32 -12.87
CA TRP A 258 1.80 9.52 -12.72
C TRP A 258 2.51 9.87 -14.04
N TYR A 259 3.10 8.88 -14.72
CA TYR A 259 3.82 9.08 -15.97
C TYR A 259 2.91 9.51 -17.12
N PHE A 260 1.73 8.92 -17.31
CA PHE A 260 0.84 9.33 -18.41
C PHE A 260 -0.07 10.51 -18.05
N GLY A 261 -0.53 10.58 -16.79
CA GLY A 261 -1.51 11.59 -16.37
C GLY A 261 -0.91 12.94 -15.98
N ILE A 262 0.29 12.96 -15.38
CA ILE A 262 0.92 14.20 -14.87
C ILE A 262 2.14 14.61 -15.68
N CYS A 263 3.10 13.70 -15.90
CA CYS A 263 4.41 14.01 -16.49
C CYS A 263 4.35 14.82 -17.81
N PRO A 264 3.45 14.53 -18.78
CA PRO A 264 3.41 15.25 -20.06
C PRO A 264 2.88 16.68 -19.92
N SER A 265 2.06 16.95 -18.90
CA SER A 265 1.51 18.28 -18.61
C SER A 265 2.50 19.21 -17.91
N GLN A 266 3.58 18.64 -17.35
CA GLN A 266 4.55 19.34 -16.52
C GLN A 266 5.95 19.28 -17.14
N SER A 267 6.16 20.03 -18.23
CA SER A 267 7.47 20.31 -18.83
C SER A 267 8.44 21.11 -17.91
N ARG A 268 8.21 21.15 -16.59
CA ARG A 268 8.92 21.98 -15.60
C ARG A 268 9.34 21.28 -14.31
N TYR A 269 9.34 19.95 -14.22
CA TYR A 269 9.81 19.23 -13.02
C TYR A 269 11.22 18.63 -13.14
N LYS A 270 12.08 19.19 -14.01
CA LYS A 270 13.54 18.99 -13.96
C LYS A 270 14.18 19.53 -12.65
N VAL A 271 13.43 20.25 -11.82
CA VAL A 271 13.93 20.97 -10.63
C VAL A 271 13.57 20.28 -9.29
N TRP A 272 12.65 19.31 -9.29
CA TRP A 272 12.18 18.67 -8.04
C TRP A 272 12.97 17.43 -7.63
N CYS A 273 13.71 16.80 -8.56
CA CYS A 273 14.59 15.67 -8.23
C CYS A 273 15.81 16.08 -7.37
N GLU A 274 16.17 17.36 -7.29
CA GLU A 274 17.36 17.82 -6.56
C GLU A 274 17.07 18.32 -5.13
N LYS A 275 15.79 18.44 -4.71
CA LYS A 275 15.46 19.14 -3.45
C LYS A 275 14.66 18.36 -2.40
N LEU A 276 14.45 17.06 -2.57
CA LEU A 276 13.84 16.24 -1.52
C LEU A 276 14.59 14.93 -1.27
N GLY A 277 15.65 15.05 -0.46
CA GLY A 277 16.27 13.96 0.29
C GLY A 277 17.46 13.32 -0.36
#